data_AF-A0A387HCK5-F1
#
_entry.id   AF-A0A387HCK5-F1
#
_cell.length_a   1.000
_cell.length_b   1.000
_cell.length_c   1.000
_cell.angle_alpha   90.00
_cell.angle_beta   90.00
_cell.angle_gamma   90.00
#
_symmetry.space_group_name_H-M   'P 1'
#
loop_
_entity.id
_entity.type
_entity.pdbx_description
1 polymer ?
#
loop_
_entity_poly.entity_id
_entity_poly.type
_entity_poly.pdbx_seq_one_letter_code
_entity_poly.pdbx_strand_id
1 'polypeptide(L)'
;MARNVFGGTAADAAENESGGRLPNLKGRVYLTQEDPNEVKDLLDMAGNALKDGLLTDERGMIPMFQGPDGIEQMWVDFNAGRVMLTPNDIGRRLKAHTESFDPHGSKQYTDGRLDGFLAKDKNQVNLPVNTRWLGLMNTVPRPDGDTIYQSNGVATYNFALRQNGSATFYQHTNTHIPVEIRAGAEVNANAFVINGNTFANGKGPFKINWEGAIDTGGDITTRGNVNVSGTVSASNIGSARVFSGTVDPATQGVTLKPGDIWVQYGS
;
A
#
# COMPACT_ATOMS: atom_id res chain seq x y z
N MET A 1 22.82 24.89 10.71
CA MET A 1 22.76 23.85 11.77
C MET A 1 22.48 24.58 13.08
N ALA A 2 21.86 23.97 14.09
CA ALA A 2 21.63 24.67 15.35
C ALA A 2 22.97 25.04 16.02
N ARG A 3 23.00 26.18 16.74
CA ARG A 3 24.13 26.57 17.59
C ARG A 3 24.21 25.65 18.80
N ASN A 4 25.43 25.27 19.14
CA ASN A 4 25.70 24.46 20.32
C ASN A 4 25.95 25.36 21.55
N VAL A 5 25.56 24.85 22.72
CA VAL A 5 25.74 25.52 24.02
C VAL A 5 27.01 25.03 24.72
N PHE A 6 27.82 25.96 25.22
CA PHE A 6 29.09 25.71 25.90
C PHE A 6 29.11 26.41 27.26
N GLY A 7 30.04 26.00 28.13
CA GLY A 7 30.23 26.63 29.44
C GLY A 7 29.15 26.28 30.46
N GLY A 8 29.21 26.90 31.63
CA GLY A 8 28.19 26.77 32.68
C GLY A 8 28.19 25.44 33.43
N THR A 9 29.12 24.52 33.15
CA THR A 9 29.31 23.31 33.96
C THR A 9 30.42 23.51 35.00
N ALA A 10 30.47 22.62 36.00
CA ALA A 10 31.51 22.66 37.03
C ALA A 10 32.94 22.39 36.49
N ALA A 11 33.06 21.84 35.27
CA ALA A 11 34.33 21.63 34.58
C ALA A 11 34.77 22.83 33.75
N ASP A 12 33.86 23.78 33.46
CA ASP A 12 34.14 24.92 32.58
C ASP A 12 34.57 26.13 33.40
N ALA A 13 35.86 26.24 33.63
CA ALA A 13 36.39 27.32 34.45
C ALA A 13 37.76 27.77 33.95
N ALA A 14 38.03 29.05 34.14
CA ALA A 14 39.32 29.63 33.85
C ALA A 14 40.28 29.28 34.99
N GLU A 15 41.30 28.50 34.65
CA GLU A 15 42.36 28.11 35.58
C GLU A 15 43.73 28.56 35.05
N ASN A 16 44.65 28.85 35.98
CA ASN A 16 46.07 29.01 35.66
C ASN A 16 46.80 27.66 35.68
N GLU A 17 48.10 27.67 35.36
CA GLU A 17 48.95 26.47 35.33
C GLU A 17 49.01 25.70 36.67
N SER A 18 48.67 26.36 37.78
CA SER A 18 48.62 25.77 39.13
C SER A 18 47.23 25.29 39.54
N GLY A 19 46.22 25.35 38.64
CA GLY A 19 44.82 25.00 38.93
C GLY A 19 44.05 26.07 39.71
N GLY A 20 44.60 27.28 39.84
CA GLY A 20 43.94 28.40 40.52
C GLY A 20 42.89 29.06 39.63
N ARG A 21 41.68 29.29 40.15
CA ARG A 21 40.58 29.97 39.45
C ARG A 21 40.94 31.42 39.11
N LEU A 22 40.51 31.89 37.94
CA LEU A 22 40.72 33.25 37.44
C LEU A 22 39.38 34.01 37.35
N PRO A 23 38.96 34.71 38.43
CA PRO A 23 37.68 35.41 38.46
C PRO A 23 37.69 36.72 37.66
N ASN A 24 36.53 37.10 37.12
CA ASN A 24 36.30 38.36 36.39
C ASN A 24 37.29 38.61 35.23
N LEU A 25 37.74 37.54 34.58
CA LEU A 25 38.75 37.59 33.54
C LEU A 25 38.12 37.43 32.16
N LYS A 26 38.59 38.26 31.23
CA LYS A 26 38.14 38.27 29.84
C LYS A 26 38.84 37.13 29.07
N GLY A 27 38.04 36.22 28.52
CA GLY A 27 38.46 35.09 27.71
C GLY A 27 38.25 35.34 26.22
N ARG A 28 39.22 34.94 25.41
CA ARG A 28 39.16 34.93 23.94
C ARG A 28 38.86 33.53 23.43
N VAL A 29 38.05 33.42 22.40
CA VAL A 29 37.52 32.14 21.94
C VAL A 29 38.05 31.80 20.56
N TYR A 30 38.38 30.53 20.31
CA TYR A 30 39.03 30.03 19.11
C TYR A 30 38.37 28.73 18.65
N LEU A 31 38.41 28.43 17.34
CA LEU A 31 37.88 27.17 16.82
C LEU A 31 38.82 25.98 17.07
N THR A 32 40.12 26.23 17.12
CA THR A 32 41.14 25.20 17.36
C THR A 32 42.20 25.68 18.35
N GLN A 33 43.00 24.74 18.87
CA GLN A 33 44.09 25.05 19.80
C GLN A 33 45.11 26.02 19.22
N GLU A 34 45.32 26.02 17.90
CA GLU A 34 46.35 26.83 17.24
C GLU A 34 45.78 27.95 16.36
N ASP A 35 44.46 28.09 16.31
CA ASP A 35 43.82 29.09 15.45
C ASP A 35 44.32 30.50 15.80
N PRO A 36 44.86 31.27 14.84
CA PRO A 36 45.31 32.63 15.11
C PRO A 36 44.14 33.60 15.32
N ASN A 37 42.95 33.28 14.79
CA ASN A 37 41.83 34.20 14.75
C ASN A 37 40.81 33.92 15.85
N GLU A 38 40.42 34.97 16.57
CA GLU A 38 39.38 34.88 17.58
C GLU A 38 37.99 34.79 16.94
N VAL A 39 37.15 33.90 17.46
CA VAL A 39 35.74 33.77 17.14
C VAL A 39 34.97 34.88 17.85
N LYS A 40 34.32 35.75 17.06
CA LYS A 40 33.44 36.82 17.56
C LYS A 40 31.96 36.49 17.47
N ASP A 41 31.61 35.43 16.77
CA ASP A 41 30.24 34.96 16.62
C ASP A 41 29.81 34.13 17.84
N LEU A 42 29.64 34.81 18.96
CA LEU A 42 29.24 34.25 20.25
C LEU A 42 27.97 34.94 20.72
N LEU A 43 27.03 34.18 21.25
CA LEU A 43 25.79 34.72 21.83
C LEU A 43 25.66 34.32 23.30
N ASP A 44 25.04 35.18 24.10
CA ASP A 44 24.55 34.78 25.42
C ASP A 44 23.30 33.88 25.29
N MET A 45 22.79 33.38 26.41
CA MET A 45 21.61 32.52 26.43
C MET A 45 20.29 33.25 26.08
N ALA A 46 20.31 34.58 26.01
CA ALA A 46 19.19 35.40 25.55
C ALA A 46 19.31 35.73 24.04
N GLY A 47 20.40 35.33 23.37
CA GLY A 47 20.65 35.58 21.95
C GLY A 47 21.36 36.91 21.66
N ASN A 48 21.86 37.62 22.67
CA ASN A 48 22.63 38.85 22.45
C ASN A 48 24.09 38.53 22.12
N ALA A 49 24.69 39.31 21.22
CA ALA A 49 26.07 39.11 20.82
C ALA A 49 27.08 39.45 21.93
N LEU A 50 27.96 38.51 22.23
CA LEU A 50 29.11 38.65 23.14
C LEU A 50 30.33 39.18 22.38
N LYS A 51 30.24 40.41 21.87
CA LYS A 51 31.25 41.02 20.97
C LYS A 51 32.64 41.14 21.59
N ASP A 52 32.68 41.25 22.91
CA ASP A 52 33.89 41.39 23.68
C ASP A 52 34.52 40.03 24.06
N GLY A 53 33.89 38.89 23.75
CA GLY A 53 34.34 37.59 24.23
C GLY A 53 33.68 37.22 25.56
N LEU A 54 34.27 36.28 26.28
CA LEU A 54 33.67 35.70 27.49
C LEU A 54 34.21 36.41 28.74
N LEU A 55 33.38 36.55 29.78
CA LEU A 55 33.81 37.06 31.09
C LEU A 55 33.53 35.98 32.12
N THR A 56 34.55 35.53 32.86
CA THR A 56 34.34 34.59 33.97
C THR A 56 33.65 35.29 35.14
N ASP A 57 32.89 34.52 35.92
CA ASP A 57 32.23 35.04 37.11
C ASP A 57 33.21 35.27 38.29
N GLU A 58 32.68 35.67 39.44
CA GLU A 58 33.45 35.90 40.67
C GLU A 58 34.18 34.66 41.20
N ARG A 59 33.83 33.47 40.71
CA ARG A 59 34.43 32.18 41.07
C ARG A 59 35.38 31.66 39.99
N GLY A 60 35.56 32.40 38.90
CA GLY A 60 36.36 31.97 37.75
C GLY A 60 35.65 30.95 36.86
N MET A 61 34.34 30.81 36.97
CA MET A 61 33.55 29.91 36.11
C MET A 61 33.22 30.59 34.78
N ILE A 62 33.21 29.81 33.71
CA ILE A 62 32.81 30.28 32.39
C ILE A 62 31.28 30.24 32.33
N PRO A 63 30.59 31.37 32.07
CA PRO A 63 29.13 31.36 31.95
C PRO A 63 28.69 30.57 30.72
N MET A 64 27.42 30.17 30.70
CA MET A 64 26.86 29.45 29.56
C MET A 64 26.68 30.40 28.36
N PHE A 65 27.06 29.95 27.16
CA PHE A 65 26.98 30.74 25.93
C PHE A 65 26.74 29.85 24.70
N GLN A 66 26.39 30.45 23.57
CA GLN A 66 26.20 29.76 22.30
C GLN A 66 27.33 30.08 21.33
N GLY A 67 27.95 29.03 20.77
CA GLY A 67 28.97 29.16 19.73
C GLY A 67 28.37 29.37 18.34
N PRO A 68 29.23 29.45 17.30
CA PRO A 68 28.79 29.46 15.91
C PRO A 68 28.05 28.16 15.52
N ASP A 69 27.29 28.20 14.43
CA ASP A 69 26.54 27.06 13.91
C ASP A 69 27.45 25.87 13.60
N GLY A 70 27.11 24.68 14.11
CA GLY A 70 27.77 23.42 13.74
C GLY A 70 29.14 23.17 14.39
N ILE A 71 29.59 24.02 15.31
CA ILE A 71 30.87 23.84 16.01
C ILE A 71 30.70 22.90 17.21
N GLU A 72 31.50 21.83 17.28
CA GLU A 72 31.41 20.81 18.34
C GLU A 72 32.53 20.90 19.39
N GLN A 73 33.52 21.75 19.17
CA GLN A 73 34.62 21.98 20.11
C GLN A 73 35.08 23.43 19.94
N MET A 74 35.39 24.08 21.06
CA MET A 74 35.90 25.45 21.05
C MET A 74 37.01 25.56 22.08
N TRP A 75 37.93 26.48 21.87
CA TRP A 75 39.03 26.73 22.78
C TRP A 75 38.88 28.12 23.37
N VAL A 76 39.07 28.26 24.68
CA VAL A 76 39.01 29.56 25.36
C VAL A 76 40.35 29.84 26.02
N ASP A 77 40.88 31.03 25.76
CA ASP A 77 42.14 31.53 26.30
C ASP A 77 41.88 32.66 27.32
N PHE A 78 42.29 32.43 28.56
CA PHE A 78 42.25 33.42 29.63
C PHE A 78 43.64 34.01 29.95
N ASN A 79 44.55 34.04 28.95
CA ASN A 79 45.97 34.41 29.08
C ASN A 79 46.79 33.50 29.99
N ALA A 80 46.30 32.29 30.28
CA ALA A 80 47.00 31.25 31.03
C ALA A 80 47.12 29.95 30.22
N GLY A 81 46.76 29.99 28.94
CA GLY A 81 46.64 28.83 28.07
C GLY A 81 45.22 28.67 27.54
N ARG A 82 45.09 27.89 26.46
CA ARG A 82 43.81 27.56 25.85
C ARG A 82 43.25 26.29 26.49
N VAL A 83 41.98 26.35 26.88
CA VAL A 83 41.23 25.20 27.39
C VAL A 83 40.15 24.83 26.39
N MET A 84 40.05 23.54 26.06
CA MET A 84 39.00 23.03 25.18
C MET A 84 37.67 22.90 25.95
N LEU A 85 36.61 23.46 25.39
CA LEU A 85 35.23 23.31 25.82
C LEU A 85 34.48 22.39 24.85
N THR A 86 33.67 21.51 25.42
CA THR A 86 32.73 20.67 24.68
C THR A 86 31.29 21.12 24.91
N PRO A 87 30.39 20.98 23.93
CA PRO A 87 28.99 21.32 24.10
C PRO A 87 28.35 20.58 25.27
N ASN A 88 27.55 21.27 26.07
CA ASN A 88 26.80 20.68 27.18
C ASN A 88 25.36 20.29 26.78
N ASP A 89 24.98 20.54 25.52
CA ASP A 89 23.63 20.31 24.99
C ASP A 89 23.47 18.99 24.22
N ILE A 90 24.44 18.07 24.33
CA ILE A 90 24.40 16.75 23.69
C ILE A 90 23.07 16.03 23.98
N GLY A 91 22.56 16.11 25.21
CA GLY A 91 21.26 15.52 25.56
C GLY A 91 20.08 16.15 24.81
N ARG A 92 20.12 17.47 24.57
CA ARG A 92 19.11 18.19 23.79
C ARG A 92 19.20 17.82 22.31
N ARG A 93 20.42 17.69 21.76
CA ARG A 93 20.65 17.22 20.39
C ARG A 93 20.18 15.78 20.19
N LEU A 94 20.48 14.89 21.13
CA LEU A 94 20.01 13.50 21.10
C LEU A 94 18.47 13.46 21.15
N LYS A 95 17.84 14.21 22.05
CA LYS A 95 16.38 14.30 22.13
C LYS A 95 15.77 14.80 20.82
N ALA A 96 16.29 15.90 20.27
CA ALA A 96 15.84 16.44 18.99
C ALA A 96 16.04 15.43 17.84
N HIS A 97 17.12 14.66 17.86
CA HIS A 97 17.38 13.59 16.91
C HIS A 97 16.37 12.44 17.05
N THR A 98 16.02 12.03 18.27
CA THR A 98 15.03 10.96 18.51
C THR A 98 13.59 11.38 18.20
N GLU A 99 13.27 12.67 18.35
CA GLU A 99 11.92 13.21 18.11
C GLU A 99 11.73 13.67 16.65
N SER A 100 12.81 13.86 15.89
CA SER A 100 12.74 14.24 14.48
C SER A 100 12.10 13.14 13.63
N PHE A 101 11.23 13.54 12.71
CA PHE A 101 10.59 12.61 11.77
C PHE A 101 11.59 11.93 10.82
N ASP A 102 12.69 12.63 10.48
CA ASP A 102 13.73 12.15 9.58
C ASP A 102 15.10 12.77 9.92
N PRO A 103 15.72 12.37 11.05
CA PRO A 103 16.96 12.99 11.54
C PRO A 103 18.16 12.77 10.61
N HIS A 104 18.07 11.80 9.70
CA HIS A 104 19.13 11.45 8.75
C HIS A 104 18.79 11.83 7.30
N GLY A 105 17.64 12.47 7.04
CA GLY A 105 17.21 12.82 5.68
C GLY A 105 16.91 11.61 4.77
N SER A 106 16.81 10.41 5.35
CA SER A 106 16.63 9.14 4.63
C SER A 106 15.25 9.00 4.00
N LYS A 107 14.21 9.52 4.65
CA LYS A 107 12.85 9.54 4.11
C LYS A 107 12.76 10.57 3.00
N GLN A 108 13.27 11.79 3.21
CA GLN A 108 13.31 12.82 2.17
C GLN A 108 14.11 12.34 0.94
N TYR A 109 15.25 11.68 1.15
CA TYR A 109 16.04 11.09 0.08
C TYR A 109 15.27 10.01 -0.69
N THR A 110 14.59 9.12 0.03
CA THR A 110 13.75 8.07 -0.57
C THR A 110 12.57 8.68 -1.33
N ASP A 111 11.94 9.70 -0.77
CA ASP A 111 10.83 10.41 -1.38
C ASP A 111 11.25 11.09 -2.68
N GLY A 112 12.37 11.84 -2.67
CA GLY A 112 12.90 12.48 -3.86
C GLY A 112 13.36 11.48 -4.93
N ARG A 113 13.89 10.31 -4.52
CA ARG A 113 14.18 9.21 -5.45
C ARG A 113 12.89 8.69 -6.09
N LEU A 114 11.81 8.55 -5.34
CA LEU A 114 10.53 8.00 -5.81
C LEU A 114 9.67 9.01 -6.57
N ASP A 115 9.82 10.31 -6.36
CA ASP A 115 9.06 11.36 -7.05
C ASP A 115 9.26 11.33 -8.58
N GLY A 116 10.39 10.81 -9.06
CA GLY A 116 10.65 10.58 -10.49
C GLY A 116 10.04 9.29 -11.06
N PHE A 117 9.60 8.37 -10.22
CA PHE A 117 9.09 7.05 -10.64
C PHE A 117 7.61 6.84 -10.37
N LEU A 118 7.05 7.56 -9.39
CA LEU A 118 5.64 7.45 -9.00
C LEU A 118 5.05 8.86 -8.94
N ALA A 119 4.10 9.16 -9.82
CA ALA A 119 3.30 10.37 -9.70
C ALA A 119 2.43 10.26 -8.42
N LYS A 120 2.84 10.95 -7.34
CA LYS A 120 2.20 10.88 -6.02
C LYS A 120 0.92 11.71 -5.91
N ASP A 121 0.26 12.02 -7.02
CA ASP A 121 -1.00 12.78 -6.97
C ASP A 121 -2.16 11.82 -6.66
N LYS A 122 -2.71 11.89 -5.45
CA LYS A 122 -4.05 11.38 -5.06
C LYS A 122 -4.38 9.90 -5.38
N ASN A 123 -3.66 8.89 -4.87
CA ASN A 123 -4.02 7.46 -5.04
C ASN A 123 -4.36 7.04 -6.51
N GLN A 124 -4.02 7.88 -7.50
CA GLN A 124 -4.46 7.79 -8.88
C GLN A 124 -3.28 8.22 -9.73
N VAL A 125 -2.65 7.26 -10.39
CA VAL A 125 -1.62 7.58 -11.36
C VAL A 125 -2.33 8.00 -12.65
N ASN A 126 -2.38 9.31 -12.93
CA ASN A 126 -2.85 9.84 -14.21
C ASN A 126 -1.84 9.47 -15.30
N LEU A 127 -2.18 8.45 -16.10
CA LEU A 127 -1.30 7.95 -17.15
C LEU A 127 -1.61 8.65 -18.48
N PRO A 128 -0.61 9.19 -19.20
CA PRO A 128 -0.80 9.68 -20.55
C PRO A 128 -1.26 8.52 -21.45
N VAL A 129 -2.24 8.80 -22.30
CA VAL A 129 -2.74 7.84 -23.29
C VAL A 129 -1.55 7.32 -24.10
N ASN A 130 -1.44 5.99 -24.23
CA ASN A 130 -0.36 5.25 -24.91
C ASN A 130 0.98 5.07 -24.14
N THR A 131 1.05 5.35 -22.84
CA THR A 131 2.25 5.04 -22.03
C THR A 131 2.18 3.62 -21.44
N ARG A 132 3.17 2.78 -21.73
CA ARG A 132 3.26 1.39 -21.23
C ARG A 132 4.00 1.38 -19.88
N TRP A 133 3.27 1.21 -18.77
CA TRP A 133 3.82 1.32 -17.42
C TRP A 133 4.17 -0.04 -16.78
N LEU A 134 3.55 -1.12 -17.25
CA LEU A 134 3.88 -2.48 -16.86
C LEU A 134 4.38 -3.27 -18.08
N GLY A 135 5.72 -3.34 -18.21
CA GLY A 135 6.38 -4.22 -19.15
C GLY A 135 6.67 -5.57 -18.49
N LEU A 136 5.76 -6.54 -18.62
CA LEU A 136 6.05 -7.92 -18.22
C LEU A 136 6.92 -8.55 -19.31
N MET A 137 8.24 -8.59 -19.07
CA MET A 137 9.18 -9.21 -20.01
C MET A 137 9.04 -10.73 -19.95
N ASN A 138 8.75 -11.33 -21.10
CA ASN A 138 8.72 -12.77 -21.29
C ASN A 138 10.09 -13.23 -21.83
N THR A 139 10.79 -14.13 -21.13
CA THR A 139 11.98 -14.82 -21.66
C THR A 139 11.64 -16.14 -22.36
N VAL A 140 10.35 -16.47 -22.51
CA VAL A 140 9.85 -17.74 -23.06
C VAL A 140 8.94 -17.46 -24.28
N PRO A 141 8.90 -18.31 -25.32
CA PRO A 141 8.05 -18.08 -26.50
C PRO A 141 6.57 -17.91 -26.10
N ARG A 142 5.95 -16.85 -26.63
CA ARG A 142 4.59 -16.40 -26.33
C ARG A 142 3.58 -17.31 -27.06
N PRO A 143 2.46 -17.71 -26.44
CA PRO A 143 1.23 -18.05 -27.16
C PRO A 143 0.66 -16.76 -27.76
N ASP A 144 0.13 -16.80 -28.99
CA ASP A 144 -0.43 -15.63 -29.66
C ASP A 144 -1.54 -14.92 -28.84
N GLY A 145 -1.53 -13.58 -28.82
CA GLY A 145 -2.56 -12.71 -28.21
C GLY A 145 -2.12 -11.81 -27.04
N ASP A 146 -3.00 -10.88 -26.64
CA ASP A 146 -2.81 -10.00 -25.47
C ASP A 146 -3.13 -10.75 -24.18
N THR A 147 -2.09 -11.34 -23.61
CA THR A 147 -2.17 -12.13 -22.37
C THR A 147 -1.40 -11.43 -21.26
N ILE A 148 -2.05 -11.19 -20.12
CA ILE A 148 -1.39 -10.92 -18.83
C ILE A 148 -1.20 -12.26 -18.14
N TYR A 149 0.03 -12.63 -17.78
CA TYR A 149 0.28 -13.88 -17.07
C TYR A 149 1.32 -13.72 -15.96
N GLN A 150 1.24 -14.60 -14.96
CA GLN A 150 2.26 -14.79 -13.93
C GLN A 150 2.95 -16.14 -14.17
N SER A 151 4.24 -16.13 -14.50
CA SER A 151 5.04 -17.36 -14.60
C SER A 151 5.70 -17.69 -13.26
N ASN A 152 5.86 -18.98 -12.97
CA ASN A 152 6.62 -19.48 -11.84
C ASN A 152 8.11 -19.71 -12.17
N GLY A 153 8.60 -19.20 -13.31
CA GLY A 153 9.98 -19.41 -13.77
C GLY A 153 10.21 -20.73 -14.51
N VAL A 154 9.18 -21.56 -14.68
CA VAL A 154 9.15 -22.76 -15.53
C VAL A 154 8.14 -22.51 -16.67
N ALA A 155 8.16 -23.30 -17.74
CA ALA A 155 7.24 -23.19 -18.90
C ALA A 155 5.74 -23.35 -18.59
N THR A 156 5.36 -23.25 -17.31
CA THR A 156 4.01 -23.29 -16.77
C THR A 156 3.63 -21.92 -16.24
N TYR A 157 2.39 -21.48 -16.53
CA TYR A 157 1.84 -20.23 -16.03
C TYR A 157 1.05 -20.52 -14.76
N ASN A 158 1.27 -19.77 -13.68
CA ASN A 158 0.40 -19.84 -12.52
C ASN A 158 -0.98 -19.31 -12.92
N PHE A 159 -1.04 -18.13 -13.55
CA PHE A 159 -2.28 -17.48 -13.93
C PHE A 159 -2.13 -16.78 -15.28
N ALA A 160 -3.15 -16.84 -16.13
CA ALA A 160 -3.23 -16.07 -17.36
C ALA A 160 -4.64 -15.48 -17.56
N LEU A 161 -4.69 -14.17 -17.79
CA LEU A 161 -5.83 -13.44 -18.34
C LEU A 161 -5.58 -13.23 -19.82
N ARG A 162 -6.43 -13.80 -20.66
CA ARG A 162 -6.39 -13.55 -22.10
C ARG A 162 -7.64 -12.79 -22.50
N GLN A 163 -7.46 -11.66 -23.17
CA GLN A 163 -8.57 -11.02 -23.86
C GLN A 163 -8.48 -11.39 -25.33
N ASN A 164 -9.53 -12.02 -25.86
CA ASN A 164 -9.66 -12.28 -27.29
C ASN A 164 -11.00 -11.72 -27.76
N GLY A 165 -10.97 -10.50 -28.30
CA GLY A 165 -12.17 -9.75 -28.67
C GLY A 165 -13.06 -9.45 -27.46
N SER A 166 -14.29 -9.96 -27.49
CA SER A 166 -15.36 -9.74 -26.49
C SER A 166 -15.28 -10.65 -25.27
N ALA A 167 -14.33 -11.60 -25.23
CA ALA A 167 -14.26 -12.61 -24.19
C ALA A 167 -12.95 -12.51 -23.40
N THR A 168 -13.08 -12.59 -22.07
CA THR A 168 -11.95 -12.73 -21.15
C THR A 168 -11.84 -14.19 -20.73
N PHE A 169 -10.72 -14.82 -21.07
CA PHE A 169 -10.39 -16.19 -20.70
C PHE A 169 -9.47 -16.18 -19.47
N TYR A 170 -9.79 -17.05 -18.51
CA TYR A 170 -9.00 -17.28 -17.30
C TYR A 170 -8.42 -18.70 -17.39
N GLN A 171 -7.09 -18.82 -17.42
CA GLN A 171 -6.39 -20.11 -17.46
C GLN A 171 -5.42 -20.22 -16.28
N HIS A 172 -5.39 -21.39 -15.63
CA HIS A 172 -4.57 -21.66 -14.46
C HIS A 172 -4.20 -23.14 -14.38
N THR A 173 -3.06 -23.46 -13.76
CA THR A 173 -2.52 -24.82 -13.69
C THR A 173 -2.91 -25.62 -12.46
N ASN A 174 -3.37 -24.99 -11.37
CA ASN A 174 -3.95 -25.70 -10.22
C ASN A 174 -5.47 -25.81 -10.29
N THR A 175 -6.00 -26.84 -9.63
CA THR A 175 -7.41 -27.25 -9.63
C THR A 175 -8.38 -26.33 -8.89
N HIS A 176 -7.90 -25.27 -8.23
CA HIS A 176 -8.74 -24.33 -7.47
C HIS A 176 -8.19 -22.91 -7.55
N ILE A 177 -8.99 -21.97 -8.06
CA ILE A 177 -8.76 -20.52 -7.88
C ILE A 177 -10.04 -19.90 -7.35
N PRO A 178 -10.00 -19.10 -6.29
CA PRO A 178 -11.06 -18.16 -6.02
C PRO A 178 -11.00 -17.03 -7.06
N VAL A 179 -11.92 -17.05 -8.03
CA VAL A 179 -12.14 -15.90 -8.92
C VAL A 179 -13.28 -15.07 -8.33
N GLU A 180 -12.94 -13.89 -7.83
CA GLU A 180 -13.93 -12.93 -7.34
C GLU A 180 -14.13 -11.84 -8.40
N ILE A 181 -15.29 -11.85 -9.06
CA ILE A 181 -15.71 -10.78 -9.97
C ILE A 181 -16.70 -9.91 -9.21
N ARG A 182 -16.22 -8.79 -8.66
CA ARG A 182 -17.11 -7.78 -8.07
C ARG A 182 -17.62 -6.88 -9.19
N ALA A 183 -18.94 -6.85 -9.39
CA ALA A 183 -19.55 -5.67 -9.98
C ALA A 183 -19.30 -4.48 -9.02
N GLY A 184 -19.10 -3.28 -9.57
CA GLY A 184 -19.00 -2.07 -8.75
C GLY A 184 -20.24 -1.83 -7.88
N ALA A 185 -20.30 -0.68 -7.19
CA ALA A 185 -21.45 -0.34 -6.34
C ALA A 185 -22.81 -0.38 -7.06
N GLU A 186 -22.82 -0.29 -8.39
CA GLU A 186 -24.00 -0.48 -9.22
C GLU A 186 -23.86 -1.75 -10.09
N VAL A 187 -24.78 -2.69 -9.90
CA VAL A 187 -24.90 -3.88 -10.73
C VAL A 187 -25.47 -3.47 -12.09
N ASN A 188 -24.67 -3.57 -13.14
CA ASN A 188 -25.15 -3.32 -14.50
C ASN A 188 -26.16 -4.40 -14.90
N ALA A 189 -27.27 -4.02 -15.54
CA ALA A 189 -28.37 -4.93 -15.90
C ALA A 189 -27.97 -6.12 -16.80
N ASN A 190 -26.77 -6.06 -17.40
CA ASN A 190 -26.22 -7.08 -18.29
C ASN A 190 -25.00 -7.81 -17.70
N ALA A 191 -24.70 -7.65 -16.40
CA ALA A 191 -23.55 -8.29 -15.79
C ALA A 191 -23.90 -9.73 -15.34
N PHE A 192 -23.07 -10.70 -15.73
CA PHE A 192 -23.08 -12.02 -15.10
C PHE A 192 -22.48 -11.89 -13.70
N VAL A 193 -23.34 -11.86 -12.67
CA VAL A 193 -22.94 -11.76 -11.27
C VAL A 193 -22.96 -13.16 -10.65
N ILE A 194 -21.77 -13.71 -10.33
CA ILE A 194 -21.67 -14.89 -9.47
C ILE A 194 -21.73 -14.42 -8.02
N ASN A 195 -22.95 -14.11 -7.54
CA ASN A 195 -23.15 -13.75 -6.14
C ASN A 195 -23.45 -15.01 -5.33
N GLY A 196 -22.49 -15.41 -4.52
CA GLY A 196 -22.67 -16.44 -3.51
C GLY A 196 -21.75 -16.17 -2.34
N ASN A 197 -22.31 -15.74 -1.20
CA ASN A 197 -21.64 -15.72 0.11
C ASN A 197 -21.31 -17.14 0.63
N THR A 198 -21.05 -18.10 -0.26
CA THR A 198 -20.86 -19.51 0.08
C THR A 198 -19.54 -19.97 -0.49
N PHE A 199 -18.50 -19.87 0.35
CA PHE A 199 -17.23 -20.56 0.14
C PHE A 199 -17.47 -22.07 0.24
N ALA A 200 -17.79 -22.72 -0.87
CA ALA A 200 -17.90 -24.18 -0.93
C ALA A 200 -16.56 -24.77 -1.40
N ASN A 201 -15.92 -25.53 -0.51
CA ASN A 201 -14.67 -26.23 -0.78
C ASN A 201 -14.91 -27.39 -1.77
N GLY A 202 -14.42 -27.26 -3.00
CA GLY A 202 -13.87 -28.31 -3.89
C GLY A 202 -14.67 -29.56 -4.31
N LYS A 203 -15.86 -29.87 -3.75
CA LYS A 203 -16.62 -31.09 -4.15
C LYS A 203 -18.15 -30.93 -4.18
N GLY A 204 -18.67 -29.72 -3.95
CA GLY A 204 -20.11 -29.45 -4.03
C GLY A 204 -20.55 -29.02 -5.44
N PRO A 205 -21.80 -29.27 -5.84
CA PRO A 205 -22.35 -28.71 -7.06
C PRO A 205 -22.25 -27.18 -7.02
N PHE A 206 -21.74 -26.57 -8.10
CA PHE A 206 -21.75 -25.11 -8.25
C PHE A 206 -23.22 -24.65 -8.37
N LYS A 207 -23.59 -23.62 -7.63
CA LYS A 207 -24.94 -23.05 -7.67
C LYS A 207 -24.89 -21.73 -8.43
N ILE A 208 -25.59 -21.64 -9.55
CA ILE A 208 -25.89 -20.35 -10.19
C ILE A 208 -27.26 -19.91 -9.69
N ASN A 209 -27.28 -18.89 -8.83
CA ASN A 209 -28.52 -18.22 -8.46
C ASN A 209 -28.77 -17.12 -9.49
N TRP A 210 -29.92 -17.17 -10.17
CA TRP A 210 -30.40 -16.09 -11.02
C TRP A 210 -31.45 -15.32 -10.23
N GLU A 211 -31.29 -14.01 -10.10
CA GLU A 211 -32.37 -13.13 -9.63
C GLU A 211 -33.18 -12.68 -10.85
N GLY A 212 -34.38 -13.24 -11.04
CA GLY A 212 -35.28 -12.92 -12.15
C GLY A 212 -35.88 -14.15 -12.83
N ALA A 213 -36.82 -13.94 -13.76
CA ALA A 213 -37.30 -14.99 -14.66
C ALA A 213 -36.21 -15.26 -15.71
N ILE A 214 -35.90 -16.54 -15.95
CA ILE A 214 -35.16 -16.96 -17.15
C ILE A 214 -36.13 -16.75 -18.30
N ASP A 215 -35.98 -15.62 -19.01
CA ASP A 215 -36.92 -15.27 -20.07
C ASP A 215 -36.86 -16.28 -21.23
N THR A 216 -38.01 -16.42 -21.86
CA THR A 216 -38.60 -17.47 -22.71
C THR A 216 -37.81 -18.01 -23.90
N GLY A 217 -36.51 -17.76 -24.02
CA GLY A 217 -35.65 -18.28 -25.11
C GLY A 217 -34.39 -19.04 -24.67
N GLY A 218 -34.14 -19.17 -23.37
CA GLY A 218 -32.94 -19.86 -22.86
C GLY A 218 -33.14 -21.36 -22.69
N ASP A 219 -32.40 -22.17 -23.46
CA ASP A 219 -32.32 -23.62 -23.21
C ASP A 219 -31.43 -23.92 -22.00
N ILE A 220 -31.97 -24.62 -21.00
CA ILE A 220 -31.19 -25.20 -19.91
C ILE A 220 -30.99 -26.69 -20.22
N THR A 221 -29.83 -27.05 -20.77
CA THR A 221 -29.45 -28.45 -20.96
C THR A 221 -28.68 -28.95 -19.73
N THR A 222 -29.22 -29.93 -19.01
CA THR A 222 -28.49 -30.63 -17.94
C THR A 222 -28.37 -32.12 -18.27
N ARG A 223 -27.26 -32.76 -17.88
CA ARG A 223 -27.08 -34.23 -18.02
C ARG A 223 -27.47 -35.00 -16.75
N GLY A 224 -28.17 -34.35 -15.83
CA GLY A 224 -28.48 -34.90 -14.50
C GLY A 224 -29.87 -34.53 -14.01
N ASN A 225 -30.13 -34.74 -12.72
CA ASN A 225 -31.42 -34.44 -12.12
C ASN A 225 -31.61 -32.93 -11.97
N VAL A 226 -32.81 -32.45 -12.35
CA VAL A 226 -33.25 -31.08 -12.08
C VAL A 226 -34.22 -31.12 -10.90
N ASN A 227 -33.81 -30.57 -9.76
CA ASN A 227 -34.69 -30.39 -8.60
C ASN A 227 -35.31 -28.99 -8.64
N VAL A 228 -36.62 -28.91 -8.84
CA VAL A 228 -37.39 -27.65 -8.85
C VAL A 228 -38.30 -27.63 -7.63
N SER A 229 -38.25 -26.57 -6.83
CA SER A 229 -39.09 -26.41 -5.62
C SER A 229 -40.45 -25.76 -5.89
N GLY A 230 -40.79 -25.50 -7.14
CA GLY A 230 -42.03 -24.87 -7.60
C GLY A 230 -42.62 -25.57 -8.82
N THR A 231 -43.75 -25.06 -9.31
CA THR A 231 -44.48 -25.65 -10.43
C THR A 231 -43.65 -25.59 -11.72
N VAL A 232 -43.40 -26.75 -12.32
CA VAL A 232 -42.82 -26.86 -13.66
C VAL A 232 -43.95 -26.80 -14.68
N SER A 233 -43.99 -25.72 -15.47
CA SER A 233 -44.86 -25.62 -16.65
C SER A 233 -44.09 -26.17 -17.85
N ALA A 234 -44.46 -27.36 -18.32
CA ALA A 234 -43.98 -27.90 -19.57
C ALA A 234 -45.14 -27.85 -20.57
N SER A 235 -44.99 -27.07 -21.65
CA SER A 235 -46.02 -26.93 -22.70
C SER A 235 -46.41 -28.26 -23.35
N ASN A 236 -45.56 -29.28 -23.24
CA ASN A 236 -45.77 -30.61 -23.80
C ASN A 236 -46.37 -31.64 -22.82
N ILE A 237 -46.56 -31.29 -21.54
CA ILE A 237 -47.28 -32.12 -20.58
C ILE A 237 -48.62 -31.43 -20.31
N GLY A 238 -49.49 -31.44 -21.33
CA GLY A 238 -50.89 -31.05 -21.13
C GLY A 238 -51.58 -31.98 -20.13
N SER A 239 -52.71 -31.56 -19.58
CA SER A 239 -53.56 -32.44 -18.75
C SER A 239 -53.88 -33.72 -19.52
N ALA A 240 -53.71 -34.88 -18.89
CA ALA A 240 -54.05 -36.16 -19.50
C ALA A 240 -55.52 -36.14 -19.96
N ARG A 241 -55.75 -36.51 -21.22
CA ARG A 241 -57.11 -36.64 -21.77
C ARG A 241 -57.49 -38.11 -21.76
N VAL A 242 -58.70 -38.41 -21.29
CA VAL A 242 -59.26 -39.76 -21.33
C VAL A 242 -60.33 -39.82 -22.41
N PHE A 243 -60.13 -40.70 -23.38
CA PHE A 243 -61.09 -41.03 -24.42
C PHE A 243 -61.72 -42.39 -24.11
N SER A 244 -62.98 -42.59 -24.49
CA SER A 244 -63.65 -43.87 -24.30
C SER A 244 -64.62 -44.12 -25.46
N GLY A 245 -64.59 -45.32 -26.05
CA GLY A 245 -65.44 -45.67 -27.19
C GLY A 245 -65.06 -46.99 -27.86
N THR A 246 -65.88 -47.47 -28.78
CA THR A 246 -65.66 -48.71 -29.55
C THR A 246 -64.59 -48.55 -30.64
N VAL A 247 -64.33 -47.32 -31.07
CA VAL A 247 -63.43 -46.96 -32.17
C VAL A 247 -62.27 -46.11 -31.66
N ASP A 248 -61.07 -46.33 -32.19
CA ASP A 248 -59.85 -45.61 -31.86
C ASP A 248 -59.98 -44.10 -32.21
N PRO A 249 -59.80 -43.18 -31.25
CA PRO A 249 -59.84 -41.73 -31.51
C PRO A 249 -58.90 -41.27 -32.63
N ALA A 250 -57.75 -41.93 -32.84
CA ALA A 250 -56.82 -41.60 -33.91
C ALA A 250 -57.45 -41.80 -35.30
N THR A 251 -58.30 -42.83 -35.45
CA THR A 251 -59.03 -43.09 -36.70
C THR A 251 -60.16 -42.08 -36.94
N GLN A 252 -60.56 -41.34 -35.90
CA GLN A 252 -61.54 -40.26 -35.96
C GLN A 252 -60.88 -38.88 -36.12
N GLY A 253 -59.57 -38.83 -36.42
CA GLY A 253 -58.84 -37.58 -36.66
C GLY A 253 -58.32 -36.89 -35.40
N VAL A 254 -58.34 -37.55 -34.24
CA VAL A 254 -57.74 -37.01 -33.01
C VAL A 254 -56.24 -37.25 -33.01
N THR A 255 -55.44 -36.19 -33.00
CA THR A 255 -53.99 -36.30 -32.75
C THR A 255 -53.74 -36.64 -31.28
N LEU A 256 -53.37 -37.88 -31.01
CA LEU A 256 -52.99 -38.36 -29.69
C LEU A 256 -51.64 -37.74 -29.28
N LYS A 257 -51.55 -37.32 -28.01
CA LYS A 257 -50.34 -36.79 -27.37
C LYS A 257 -49.82 -37.79 -26.34
N PRO A 258 -48.51 -37.80 -26.04
CA PRO A 258 -47.98 -38.57 -24.92
C PRO A 258 -48.75 -38.26 -23.63
N GLY A 259 -49.33 -39.29 -23.00
CA GLY A 259 -50.17 -39.16 -21.80
C GLY A 259 -51.68 -39.22 -22.02
N ASP A 260 -52.16 -39.25 -23.28
CA ASP A 260 -53.57 -39.56 -23.55
C ASP A 260 -53.87 -41.03 -23.27
N ILE A 261 -55.04 -41.32 -22.70
CA ILE A 261 -55.51 -42.68 -22.40
C ILE A 261 -56.78 -42.94 -23.21
N TRP A 262 -56.84 -44.04 -23.95
CA TRP A 262 -58.06 -44.52 -24.59
C TRP A 262 -58.50 -45.84 -23.95
N VAL A 263 -59.77 -45.89 -23.54
CA VAL A 263 -60.41 -47.11 -23.02
C VAL A 263 -61.40 -47.61 -24.06
N GLN A 264 -61.08 -48.74 -24.69
CA GLN A 264 -62.00 -49.41 -25.60
C GLN A 264 -63.03 -50.21 -24.82
N TYR A 265 -64.31 -50.06 -25.17
CA TYR A 265 -65.39 -50.89 -24.67
C TYR A 265 -66.30 -51.30 -25.81
N GLY A 266 -66.92 -52.48 -25.70
CA GLY A 266 -67.80 -53.04 -26.73
C GLY A 266 -67.03 -53.59 -27.93
N SER A 267 -66.44 -54.78 -27.75
CA SER A 267 -65.98 -55.63 -28.86
C SER A 267 -67.16 -56.30 -29.56
#